data_AF-A0A1D6M4M5-F1
#
_entry.id   AF-A0A1D6M4M5-F1
#
_cell.length_a   1.000
_cell.length_b   1.000
_cell.length_c   1.000
_cell.angle_alpha   90.00
_cell.angle_beta   90.00
_cell.angle_gamma   90.00
#
_symmetry.space_group_name_H-M   'P 1'
#
loop_
_entity.id
_entity.type
_entity.pdbx_description
1 polymer ?
#
loop_
_entity_poly.entity_id
_entity_poly.type
_entity_poly.pdbx_seq_one_letter_code
_entity_poly.pdbx_strand_id
1 'polypeptide(L)'
;MNVERQCLAREIVNILACEGPDRVERYEVAGKWRARMAMAGFVPSPFNSGAVDGIRSLLKSYCDKYRFEKVQDGLHFGWGDKTLVFSSAWQ
;
A
#
# COMPACT_ATOMS: atom_id res chain seq x y z
N MET A 1 -6.34 -6.33 21.48
CA MET A 1 -6.87 -6.01 20.13
C MET A 1 -6.60 -7.22 19.25
N ASN A 2 -7.64 -7.85 18.69
CA ASN A 2 -7.48 -8.95 17.74
C ASN A 2 -7.59 -8.37 16.34
N VAL A 3 -6.45 -8.15 15.69
CA VAL A 3 -6.35 -7.48 14.38
C VAL A 3 -7.10 -8.28 13.29
N GLU A 4 -7.04 -9.60 13.33
CA GLU A 4 -7.72 -10.46 12.37
C GLU A 4 -9.23 -10.24 12.39
N ARG A 5 -9.83 -10.24 13.59
CA ARG A 5 -11.28 -10.08 13.73
C ARG A 5 -11.75 -8.63 13.60
N GLN A 6 -10.98 -7.69 14.12
CA GLN A 6 -11.42 -6.29 14.24
C GLN A 6 -11.07 -5.42 13.03
N CYS A 7 -10.09 -5.82 12.23
CA CYS A 7 -9.68 -5.11 11.02
C CYS A 7 -9.95 -5.97 9.77
N LEU A 8 -9.24 -7.09 9.63
CA LEU A 8 -9.24 -7.87 8.38
C LEU A 8 -10.59 -8.51 8.07
N ALA A 9 -11.28 -9.07 9.06
CA ALA A 9 -12.59 -9.69 8.85
C ALA A 9 -13.63 -8.67 8.36
N ARG A 10 -13.56 -7.42 8.85
CA ARG A 10 -14.47 -6.35 8.42
C ARG A 10 -14.21 -5.94 6.97
N GLU A 11 -12.94 -5.80 6.59
CA GLU A 11 -12.55 -5.52 5.20
C GLU A 11 -13.00 -6.64 4.25
N ILE A 12 -12.73 -7.90 4.62
CA ILE A 12 -13.15 -9.08 3.82
C ILE A 12 -14.66 -9.08 3.60
N VAL A 13 -15.45 -8.87 4.67
CA VAL A 13 -16.91 -8.82 4.56
C VAL A 13 -17.36 -7.67 3.66
N ASN A 14 -16.78 -6.47 3.81
CA ASN A 14 -17.18 -5.34 2.96
C ASN A 14 -16.85 -5.58 1.48
N ILE A 15 -15.70 -6.21 1.17
CA ILE A 15 -15.30 -6.52 -0.19
C ILE A 15 -16.22 -7.56 -0.84
N LEU A 16 -16.63 -8.58 -0.08
CA LEU A 16 -17.37 -9.74 -0.62
C LEU A 16 -18.90 -9.59 -0.57
N ALA A 17 -19.44 -8.95 0.47
CA ALA A 17 -20.87 -8.99 0.77
C ALA A 17 -21.59 -7.65 0.54
N CYS A 18 -20.86 -6.53 0.49
CA CYS A 18 -21.45 -5.22 0.21
C CYS A 18 -21.35 -4.91 -1.29
N GLU A 19 -22.34 -4.17 -1.81
CA GLU A 19 -22.39 -3.79 -3.22
C GLU A 19 -22.79 -2.32 -3.39
N GLY A 20 -22.56 -1.78 -4.59
CA GLY A 20 -22.93 -0.40 -4.91
C GLY A 20 -22.39 0.59 -3.87
N PRO A 21 -23.20 1.53 -3.37
CA PRO A 21 -22.75 2.52 -2.38
C PRO A 21 -22.33 1.92 -1.03
N ASP A 22 -22.81 0.72 -0.68
CA ASP A 22 -22.49 0.06 0.59
C ASP A 22 -21.10 -0.60 0.57
N ARG A 23 -20.53 -0.87 -0.62
CA ARG A 23 -19.14 -1.32 -0.75
C ARG A 23 -18.19 -0.14 -0.68
N VAL A 24 -17.54 0.00 0.47
CA VAL A 24 -16.60 1.07 0.81
C VAL A 24 -15.17 0.67 0.46
N GLU A 25 -14.75 -0.54 0.81
CA GLU A 25 -13.43 -1.07 0.53
C GLU A 25 -13.31 -1.43 -0.95
N ARG A 26 -12.50 -0.64 -1.68
CA ARG A 26 -12.30 -0.77 -3.13
C ARG A 26 -10.83 -0.63 -3.47
N TYR A 27 -10.05 -1.66 -3.16
CA TYR A 27 -8.64 -1.68 -3.50
C TYR A 27 -8.45 -1.66 -5.01
N GLU A 28 -7.49 -0.86 -5.43
CA GLU A 28 -7.14 -0.67 -6.83
C GLU A 28 -5.64 -0.70 -7.01
N VAL A 29 -5.22 -1.10 -8.20
CA VAL A 29 -3.80 -1.16 -8.55
C VAL A 29 -3.18 0.24 -8.56
N ALA A 30 -1.90 0.32 -8.19
CA ALA A 30 -1.14 1.57 -8.09
C ALA A 30 -1.25 2.46 -9.34
N GLY A 31 -1.29 1.86 -10.54
CA GLY A 31 -1.41 2.59 -11.81
C GLY A 31 -2.69 3.44 -11.92
N LYS A 32 -3.81 3.00 -11.31
CA LYS A 32 -5.05 3.79 -11.29
C LYS A 32 -4.93 5.01 -10.40
N TRP A 33 -4.32 4.85 -9.22
CA TRP A 33 -4.04 5.97 -8.33
C TRP A 33 -3.09 6.97 -8.95
N ARG A 34 -2.03 6.50 -9.64
CA ARG A 34 -1.11 7.35 -10.39
C ARG A 34 -1.84 8.20 -11.44
N ALA A 35 -2.74 7.59 -12.21
CA ALA A 35 -3.54 8.32 -13.21
C ALA A 35 -4.44 9.39 -12.55
N ARG A 36 -5.10 9.06 -11.43
CA ARG A 36 -5.96 10.03 -10.72
C ARG A 36 -5.18 11.22 -10.15
N MET A 37 -4.03 10.96 -9.53
CA MET A 37 -3.19 12.02 -8.99
C MET A 37 -2.69 12.96 -10.10
N ALA A 38 -2.24 12.38 -11.22
CA ALA A 38 -1.80 13.17 -12.38
C ALA A 38 -2.95 14.00 -13.00
N MET A 39 -4.15 13.43 -13.13
CA MET A 39 -5.33 14.17 -13.63
C MET A 39 -5.76 15.31 -12.71
N ALA A 40 -5.49 15.20 -11.40
CA ALA A 40 -5.72 16.26 -10.44
C ALA A 40 -4.58 17.31 -10.42
N GLY A 41 -3.56 17.18 -11.28
CA GLY A 41 -2.45 18.14 -11.42
C GLY A 41 -1.26 17.88 -10.50
N PHE A 42 -1.28 16.80 -9.71
CA PHE A 42 -0.15 16.46 -8.85
C PHE A 42 1.00 15.85 -9.65
N VAL A 43 2.23 16.15 -9.22
CA VAL A 43 3.46 15.62 -9.80
C VAL A 43 4.11 14.65 -8.81
N PRO A 44 4.61 13.48 -9.26
CA PRO A 44 5.33 12.56 -8.38
C PRO A 44 6.54 13.23 -7.71
N SER A 45 6.74 12.92 -6.43
CA SER A 45 7.88 13.41 -5.63
C SER A 45 8.72 12.23 -5.14
N PRO A 46 10.07 12.31 -5.21
CA PRO A 46 10.92 11.21 -4.79
C PRO A 46 10.94 11.06 -3.26
N PHE A 47 11.01 9.82 -2.80
CA PHE A 47 11.27 9.52 -1.39
C PHE A 47 12.71 9.86 -1.00
N ASN A 48 12.91 10.38 0.20
CA ASN A 48 14.22 10.56 0.81
C ASN A 48 14.94 9.21 0.95
N SER A 49 16.17 9.09 0.45
CA SER A 49 16.93 7.83 0.47
C SER A 49 17.19 7.31 1.88
N GLY A 50 17.57 8.19 2.82
CA GLY A 50 17.79 7.81 4.21
C GLY A 50 16.54 7.25 4.89
N ALA A 51 15.36 7.82 4.59
CA ALA A 51 14.09 7.29 5.07
C ALA A 51 13.80 5.90 4.49
N VAL A 52 14.03 5.70 3.19
CA VAL A 52 13.86 4.40 2.50
C VAL A 52 14.76 3.33 3.11
N ASP A 53 16.02 3.66 3.41
CA ASP A 53 16.97 2.72 4.02
C ASP A 53 16.60 2.40 5.48
N GLY A 54 16.14 3.40 6.24
CA GLY A 54 15.63 3.20 7.60
C GLY A 54 14.43 2.24 7.63
N ILE A 55 13.46 2.42 6.72
CA ILE A 55 12.31 1.53 6.56
C ILE A 55 12.77 0.10 6.21
N ARG A 56 13.72 -0.03 5.26
CA ARG A 56 14.25 -1.34 4.88
C ARG A 56 14.91 -2.05 6.07
N SER A 57 15.71 -1.34 6.86
CA SER A 57 16.36 -1.90 8.04
C SER A 57 15.34 -2.32 9.10
N LEU A 58 14.32 -1.50 9.33
CA LEU A 58 13.26 -1.80 10.28
C LEU A 58 12.49 -3.08 9.90
N LEU A 59 12.06 -3.21 8.65
CA LEU A 59 11.33 -4.40 8.19
C LEU A 59 12.15 -5.69 8.36
N LYS A 60 13.45 -5.63 8.06
CA LYS A 60 14.38 -6.75 8.28
C LYS A 60 14.50 -7.12 9.76
N SER A 61 14.46 -6.15 10.67
CA SER A 61 14.53 -6.44 12.11
C SER A 61 13.30 -7.18 12.66
N TYR A 62 12.16 -7.12 11.97
CA TYR A 62 10.95 -7.85 12.38
C TYR A 62 10.93 -9.28 11.83
N CYS A 63 11.12 -9.46 10.53
CA CYS A 63 11.07 -10.78 9.88
C CYS A 63 11.63 -10.72 8.46
N ASP A 64 12.44 -11.71 8.08
CA ASP A 64 13.01 -11.83 6.72
C ASP A 64 11.97 -12.10 5.62
N LYS A 65 10.72 -12.40 5.99
CA LYS A 65 9.61 -12.58 5.04
C LYS A 65 9.04 -11.26 4.55
N TYR A 66 9.32 -10.13 5.21
CA TYR A 66 8.93 -8.83 4.69
C TYR A 66 9.70 -8.50 3.42
N ARG A 67 8.98 -8.06 2.40
CA ARG A 67 9.55 -7.59 1.14
C ARG A 67 9.39 -6.09 1.04
N PHE A 68 10.46 -5.42 0.60
CA PHE A 68 10.48 -3.98 0.37
C PHE A 68 11.25 -3.65 -0.90
N GLU A 69 10.56 -3.07 -1.86
CA GLU A 69 11.08 -2.76 -3.20
C GLU A 69 10.81 -1.30 -3.55
N LYS A 70 11.87 -0.60 -3.97
CA LYS A 70 11.72 0.73 -4.56
C LYS A 70 11.47 0.55 -6.05
N VAL A 71 10.34 1.05 -6.53
CA VAL A 71 10.00 1.09 -7.94
C VAL A 71 10.02 2.53 -8.45
N GLN A 72 9.92 2.70 -9.78
CA GLN A 72 10.04 4.01 -10.43
C GLN A 72 9.12 5.08 -9.80
N ASP A 73 7.89 4.68 -9.45
CA ASP A 73 6.85 5.62 -9.00
C ASP A 73 6.49 5.49 -7.51
N GLY A 74 7.29 4.75 -6.74
CA GLY A 74 7.04 4.61 -5.31
C GLY A 74 7.70 3.42 -4.63
N LEU A 75 7.06 2.93 -3.57
CA LEU A 75 7.55 1.87 -2.71
C LEU A 75 6.51 0.75 -2.63
N HIS A 76 6.94 -0.48 -2.89
CA HIS A 76 6.14 -1.67 -2.66
C HIS A 76 6.54 -2.35 -1.36
N PHE A 77 5.53 -2.68 -0.56
CA PHE A 77 5.64 -3.45 0.66
C PHE A 77 4.90 -4.77 0.48
N GLY A 78 5.52 -5.86 0.90
CA GLY A 78 4.98 -7.20 0.70
C GLY A 78 5.38 -8.19 1.78
N TRP A 79 4.85 -9.40 1.64
CA TRP A 79 5.16 -10.55 2.47
C TRP A 79 5.35 -11.79 1.59
N GLY A 80 6.50 -12.45 1.72
CA GLY A 80 6.87 -13.55 0.84
C GLY A 80 6.93 -13.06 -0.60
N ASP A 81 6.12 -13.66 -1.48
CA ASP A 81 5.95 -13.31 -2.89
C ASP A 81 4.83 -12.28 -3.17
N LYS A 82 4.02 -11.95 -2.16
CA LYS A 82 2.84 -11.09 -2.34
C LYS A 82 3.15 -9.63 -2.03
N THR A 83 2.83 -8.75 -2.97
CA THR A 83 2.75 -7.30 -2.72
C THR A 83 1.44 -6.99 -2.01
N LEU A 84 1.51 -6.23 -0.91
CA LEU A 84 0.37 -5.89 -0.06
C LEU A 84 0.02 -4.41 -0.12
N VAL A 85 1.02 -3.53 -0.05
CA VAL A 85 0.82 -2.08 0.03
C VAL A 85 1.75 -1.38 -0.97
N PHE A 86 1.26 -0.29 -1.54
CA PHE A 86 2.03 0.63 -2.36
C PHE A 86 1.99 2.03 -1.73
N SER A 87 3.13 2.69 -1.66
CA SER A 87 3.24 4.08 -1.19
C SER A 87 3.84 4.96 -2.28
N SER A 88 3.25 6.12 -2.51
CA SER A 88 3.72 7.15 -3.44
C SER A 88 3.68 8.52 -2.76
N ALA A 89 4.51 9.45 -3.23
CA ALA A 89 4.56 10.82 -2.75
C ALA A 89 4.33 11.78 -3.92
N TRP A 90 3.70 12.91 -3.63
CA TRP A 90 3.16 13.84 -4.63
C TRP A 90 3.32 15.28 -4.15
N GLN A 91 3.47 16.23 -5.07
CA GLN A 91 3.50 17.67 -4.85
C GLN A 91 2.54 18.39 -5.79
#